data_AF-S7SX38-F1
#
_entry.id   AF-S7SX38-F1
#
_cell.length_a   1.000
_cell.length_b   1.000
_cell.length_c   1.000
_cell.angle_alpha   90.00
_cell.angle_beta   90.00
_cell.angle_gamma   90.00
#
_symmetry.space_group_name_H-M   'P 1'
#
loop_
_entity.id
_entity.type
_entity.pdbx_description
1 polymer ?
#
loop_
_entity_poly.entity_id
_entity_poly.type
_entity_poly.pdbx_seq_one_letter_code
_entity_poly.pdbx_strand_id
1 'polypeptide(L)'
;MASFDDRREDFQLPPHPVYVPVTLIRDGQLLADELAELGKTEQWLAAKLQKQGIASPKDVLIAEWLEGDGLFVQTYQPAERQRSTRRQTAPE
;
A
#
# COMPACT_ATOMS: atom_id res chain seq x y z
N MET A 1 -30.38 -32.17 30.63
CA MET A 1 -30.64 -31.83 29.21
C MET A 1 -30.97 -30.34 29.17
N ALA A 2 -30.01 -29.50 28.78
CA ALA A 2 -30.23 -28.08 28.59
C ALA A 2 -29.45 -27.67 27.34
N SER A 3 -30.16 -27.06 26.40
CA SER A 3 -29.73 -26.76 25.04
C SER A 3 -28.45 -25.95 24.98
N PHE A 4 -27.51 -26.45 24.19
CA PHE A 4 -26.47 -25.67 23.54
C PHE A 4 -27.07 -25.06 22.28
N ASP A 5 -27.50 -23.80 22.34
CA ASP A 5 -27.91 -23.04 21.14
C ASP A 5 -27.67 -21.54 21.38
N ASP A 6 -26.42 -21.18 21.65
CA ASP A 6 -25.97 -19.79 21.50
C ASP A 6 -25.70 -19.58 20.00
N ARG A 7 -26.79 -19.32 19.27
CA ARG A 7 -26.75 -18.96 17.84
C ARG A 7 -25.99 -17.64 17.73
N ARG A 8 -24.69 -17.76 17.46
CA ARG A 8 -23.88 -16.65 16.97
C ARG A 8 -24.55 -16.16 15.70
N GLU A 9 -25.12 -14.96 15.78
CA GLU A 9 -25.68 -14.25 14.63
C GLU A 9 -24.55 -14.07 13.62
N ASP A 10 -24.59 -14.91 12.58
CA ASP A 10 -23.68 -14.85 11.45
C ASP A 10 -23.85 -13.45 10.83
N PHE A 11 -22.87 -12.57 11.06
CA PHE A 11 -22.86 -11.22 10.55
C PHE A 11 -22.89 -11.33 9.01
N GLN A 12 -24.06 -11.10 8.42
CA GLN A 12 -24.26 -11.06 6.97
C GLN A 12 -23.55 -9.83 6.38
N LEU A 13 -22.23 -9.84 6.42
CA LEU A 13 -21.43 -8.87 5.69
C LEU A 13 -21.63 -9.18 4.21
N PRO A 14 -21.93 -8.17 3.37
CA PRO A 14 -21.93 -8.37 1.94
C PRO A 14 -20.58 -8.97 1.52
N PRO A 15 -20.53 -9.83 0.51
CA PRO A 15 -19.26 -10.36 0.02
C PRO A 15 -18.41 -9.16 -0.43
N HIS A 16 -17.37 -8.87 0.35
CA HIS A 16 -16.39 -7.86 -0.02
C HIS A 16 -15.40 -8.54 -0.96
N PRO A 17 -15.13 -7.99 -2.15
CA PRO A 17 -14.09 -8.53 -3.00
C PRO A 17 -12.77 -8.49 -2.25
N VAL A 18 -12.15 -9.66 -2.09
CA VAL A 18 -10.83 -9.81 -1.46
C VAL A 18 -9.80 -9.74 -2.56
N TYR A 19 -8.92 -8.75 -2.47
CA TYR A 19 -7.82 -8.57 -3.39
C TYR A 19 -6.52 -9.03 -2.73
N VAL A 20 -5.68 -9.69 -3.51
CA VAL A 20 -4.33 -10.09 -3.06
C VAL A 20 -3.38 -8.95 -3.44
N PRO A 21 -2.49 -8.50 -2.55
CA PRO A 21 -1.49 -7.52 -2.91
C PRO A 21 -0.54 -8.10 -3.96
N VAL A 22 -0.24 -7.30 -4.98
CA VAL A 22 0.67 -7.65 -6.07
C VAL A 22 1.94 -6.85 -5.92
N THR A 23 3.08 -7.54 -5.88
CA THR A 23 4.40 -6.89 -5.80
C THR A 23 4.75 -6.29 -7.15
N LEU A 24 5.01 -4.98 -7.20
CA LEU A 24 5.40 -4.24 -8.41
C LEU A 24 6.89 -3.91 -8.44
N ILE A 25 7.52 -3.74 -7.28
CA ILE A 25 8.96 -3.54 -7.16
C ILE A 25 9.48 -4.47 -6.09
N ARG A 26 10.60 -5.13 -6.38
CA ARG A 26 11.33 -5.97 -5.44
C ARG A 26 12.82 -5.73 -5.58
N ASP A 27 13.47 -5.43 -4.47
CA ASP A 27 14.92 -5.22 -4.41
C ASP A 27 15.44 -4.20 -5.45
N GLY A 28 14.70 -3.11 -5.64
CA GLY A 28 15.01 -2.08 -6.61
C GLY A 28 14.69 -2.42 -8.07
N GLN A 29 14.13 -3.61 -8.33
CA GLN A 29 13.77 -4.08 -9.67
C GLN A 29 12.27 -3.97 -9.92
N LEU A 30 11.92 -3.40 -11.08
CA LEU A 30 10.56 -3.26 -11.54
C LEU A 30 10.05 -4.58 -12.12
N LEU A 31 8.92 -5.07 -11.62
CA LEU A 31 8.24 -6.26 -12.13
C LEU A 31 7.23 -5.84 -13.19
N ALA A 32 7.72 -5.61 -14.41
CA ALA A 32 6.91 -5.08 -15.51
C ALA A 32 5.75 -6.01 -15.92
N ASP A 33 5.95 -7.33 -15.81
CA ASP A 33 4.90 -8.32 -16.10
C ASP A 33 3.72 -8.17 -15.13
N GLU A 34 3.98 -8.01 -13.83
CA GLU A 34 2.95 -7.80 -12.80
C GLU A 34 2.17 -6.49 -13.03
N LEU A 35 2.85 -5.44 -13.51
CA LEU A 35 2.19 -4.19 -13.93
C LEU A 35 1.26 -4.40 -15.11
N ALA A 36 1.70 -5.15 -16.12
CA ALA A 36 0.92 -5.44 -17.31
C ALA A 36 -0.33 -6.28 -17.00
N GLU A 37 -0.20 -7.29 -16.13
CA GLU A 37 -1.32 -8.12 -15.65
C GLU A 37 -2.37 -7.29 -14.90
N LEU A 38 -1.95 -6.23 -14.21
CA LEU A 38 -2.83 -5.26 -13.55
C LEU A 38 -3.40 -4.19 -14.51
N GLY A 39 -3.03 -4.20 -15.79
CA GLY A 39 -3.39 -3.18 -16.77
C GLY A 39 -2.80 -1.80 -16.45
N LYS A 40 -1.66 -1.76 -15.74
CA LYS A 40 -0.98 -0.53 -15.31
C LYS A 40 0.32 -0.33 -16.08
N THR A 41 0.72 0.93 -16.24
CA THR A 41 1.96 1.27 -16.94
C THR A 41 3.07 1.65 -15.97
N GLU A 42 4.32 1.57 -16.43
CA GLU A 42 5.46 2.05 -15.65
C GLU A 42 5.33 3.54 -15.30
N GLN A 43 4.75 4.36 -16.19
CA GLN A 43 4.49 5.77 -15.93
C GLN A 43 3.49 5.98 -14.79
N TRP A 44 2.46 5.12 -14.69
CA TRP A 44 1.51 5.15 -13.58
C TRP A 44 2.23 4.87 -12.26
N LEU A 45 3.14 3.89 -12.23
CA LEU A 45 3.90 3.57 -11.03
C LEU A 45 4.87 4.70 -10.67
N ALA A 46 5.60 5.22 -11.66
CA ALA A 46 6.51 6.35 -11.47
C ALA A 46 5.78 7.57 -10.87
N ALA A 47 4.58 7.88 -11.36
CA ALA A 47 3.76 8.96 -10.81
C ALA A 47 3.34 8.70 -9.35
N LYS A 48 3.07 7.44 -8.98
CA LYS A 48 2.75 7.05 -7.60
C LYS A 48 3.96 7.16 -6.67
N LEU A 49 5.13 6.70 -7.12
CA LEU A 49 6.39 6.80 -6.38
C LEU A 49 6.80 8.27 -6.16
N GLN A 50 6.69 9.10 -7.19
CA GLN A 50 6.99 10.53 -7.09
C GLN A 50 6.09 11.26 -6.08
N LYS A 51 4.80 10.90 -5.99
CA LYS A 51 3.89 11.45 -4.96
C LYS A 51 4.33 11.11 -3.54
N GLN A 52 5.11 10.05 -3.36
CA GLN A 52 5.69 9.65 -2.07
C GLN A 52 7.12 10.18 -1.89
N GLY A 53 7.61 11.02 -2.82
CA GLY A 53 8.97 11.59 -2.77
C GLY A 53 10.08 10.63 -3.21
N ILE A 54 9.73 9.55 -3.89
CA ILE A 54 10.67 8.52 -4.34
C ILE A 54 11.05 8.81 -5.80
N ALA A 55 12.33 9.08 -6.04
CA ALA A 55 12.85 9.46 -7.35
C ALA A 55 13.17 8.27 -8.25
N SER A 56 13.58 7.14 -7.68
CA SER A 56 14.01 5.96 -8.42
C SER A 56 13.43 4.69 -7.82
N PRO A 57 12.97 3.74 -8.64
CA PRO A 57 12.58 2.41 -8.16
C PRO A 57 13.76 1.68 -7.49
N LYS A 58 15.02 2.04 -7.80
CA LYS A 58 16.21 1.43 -7.16
C LYS A 58 16.31 1.71 -5.66
N ASP A 59 15.67 2.77 -5.18
CA ASP A 59 15.66 3.13 -3.75
C ASP A 59 14.58 2.35 -2.97
N VAL A 60 13.75 1.56 -3.67
CA VAL A 60 12.63 0.81 -3.13
C VAL A 60 13.05 -0.64 -2.85
N LEU A 61 12.92 -1.05 -1.58
CA LEU A 61 13.07 -2.45 -1.17
C LEU A 61 11.88 -3.28 -1.67
N ILE A 62 10.67 -2.79 -1.43
CA ILE A 62 9.44 -3.44 -1.90
C ILE A 62 8.35 -2.39 -2.18
N ALA A 63 7.62 -2.57 -3.27
CA ALA A 63 6.36 -1.86 -3.53
C ALA A 63 5.27 -2.85 -3.89
N GLU A 64 4.10 -2.72 -3.25
CA GLU A 64 2.96 -3.60 -3.41
C GLU A 64 1.71 -2.79 -3.73
N TRP A 65 0.92 -3.26 -4.69
CA TRP A 65 -0.38 -2.70 -5.02
C TRP A 65 -1.49 -3.60 -4.51
N LEU A 66 -2.39 -3.03 -3.70
CA LEU A 66 -3.61 -3.67 -3.28
C LEU A 66 -4.80 -2.90 -3.86
N GLU A 67 -5.64 -3.59 -4.63
CA GLU A 67 -6.85 -2.99 -5.17
C GLU A 67 -7.79 -2.57 -4.03
N GLY A 68 -8.28 -1.33 -4.09
CA GLY A 68 -9.06 -0.70 -3.02
C GLY A 68 -8.24 0.06 -1.96
N ASP A 69 -7.00 -0.36 -1.68
CA ASP A 69 -6.18 0.23 -0.61
C ASP A 69 -5.09 1.17 -1.15
N GLY A 70 -4.39 0.77 -2.22
CA GLY A 70 -3.43 1.61 -2.91
C GLY A 70 -2.04 1.01 -3.05
N LEU A 71 -1.04 1.89 -3.19
CA LEU A 71 0.36 1.51 -3.36
C LEU A 71 1.09 1.66 -2.02
N PHE A 72 1.50 0.54 -1.45
CA PHE A 72 2.44 0.47 -0.34
C PHE A 72 3.87 0.51 -0.88
N VAL A 73 4.76 1.27 -0.24
CA VAL A 73 6.17 1.37 -0.65
C VAL A 73 7.07 1.42 0.57
N GLN A 74 8.09 0.57 0.59
CA GLN A 74 9.16 0.57 1.56
C GLN A 74 10.49 0.82 0.85
N THR A 75 11.20 1.87 1.26
CA THR A 75 12.53 2.22 0.74
C THR A 75 13.65 1.61 1.58
N TYR A 76 14.84 1.45 0.99
CA TYR A 76 16.03 0.94 1.70
C TYR A 76 16.49 1.86 2.83
N GLN A 77 16.39 3.17 2.62
CA GLN A 77 16.58 4.14 3.68
C GLN A 77 15.22 4.52 4.24
N PRO A 78 15.05 4.56 5.58
CA PRO A 78 13.86 5.15 6.16
C PRO A 78 13.73 6.59 5.63
N ALA A 79 12.54 6.98 5.19
CA ALA A 79 12.26 8.36 4.79
C ALA A 79 12.38 9.29 6.01
N GLU A 80 13.60 9.67 6.40
CA GLU A 80 13.89 10.47 7.60
C GLU A 80 13.43 11.94 7.51
N ARG A 81 12.60 12.32 6.53
CA ARG A 81 12.32 13.73 6.27
C ARG A 81 10.83 13.95 6.05
N GLN A 82 10.10 14.18 7.16
CA GLN A 82 8.91 15.06 7.22
C GLN A 82 8.21 15.17 8.60
N ARG A 83 8.81 14.70 9.73
CA ARG A 83 8.25 14.94 11.08
C ARG A 83 8.64 16.28 11.74
N SER A 84 9.24 17.22 11.00
CA SER A 84 9.81 18.45 11.61
C SER A 84 8.99 19.73 11.41
N THR A 85 7.81 19.71 10.81
CA THR A 85 6.97 20.94 10.66
C THR A 85 5.58 20.78 11.23
N ARG A 86 5.47 20.43 12.52
CA ARG A 86 4.30 20.75 13.34
C ARG A 86 4.71 20.95 14.80
N ARG A 87 5.66 21.85 15.05
CA ARG A 87 5.76 22.54 16.34
C ARG A 87 6.15 23.99 16.06
N GLN A 88 5.42 24.89 16.72
CA GLN A 88 5.62 26.34 16.82
C GLN A 88 5.11 27.20 15.66
N THR A 89 3.83 27.57 15.75
CA THR A 89 3.46 28.99 15.87
C THR A 89 2.21 29.09 16.77
N ALA A 90 2.39 29.65 17.96
CA ALA A 90 1.31 30.28 18.73
C ALA A 90 1.87 31.65 19.13
N PRO A 91 1.26 32.77 18.70
CA PRO A 91 1.73 34.09 19.10
C PRO A 91 1.37 34.35 20.57
N GLU A 92 2.28 35.02 21.27
CA GLU A 92 2.10 35.58 22.61
C GLU A 92 1.09 36.74 22.61
#